data_AF-A0A7K1VRQ3-F1
#
_entry.id   AF-A0A7K1VRQ3-F1
#
_cell.length_a   1.000
_cell.length_b   1.000
_cell.length_c   1.000
_cell.angle_alpha   90.00
_cell.angle_beta   90.00
_cell.angle_gamma   90.00
#
_symmetry.space_group_name_H-M   'P 1'
#
loop_
_entity.id
_entity.type
_entity.pdbx_description
1 polymer ?
#
loop_
_entity_poly.entity_id
_entity_poly.type
_entity_poly.pdbx_seq_one_letter_code
_entity_poly.pdbx_strand_id
1 'polypeptide(L)'
;MSHHSAPPAAPARVVSRRSVAAAAAWVVPVVAVAVATPSAAASLTDLRAFQLTGTCGTLGVVGPGFRLTAATVPLPVGTTVIITGSGVRNIGVFSSTGDATATVMYLGPTSRQAVLTSELPAGGTMFLRTTLSISVPFVLNAVASPPDDAPATGAKTTAVVTSTLIDCTGA
;
A
#
# COMPACT_ATOMS: atom_id res chain seq x y z
N MET A 1 -70.71 -50.94 -46.94
CA MET A 1 -71.70 -50.03 -47.55
C MET A 1 -72.00 -49.00 -46.47
N SER A 2 -71.40 -47.81 -46.44
CA SER A 2 -71.38 -46.71 -47.44
C SER A 2 -70.04 -45.94 -47.34
N HIS A 3 -69.29 -45.73 -48.44
CA HIS A 3 -69.21 -44.50 -49.29
C HIS A 3 -68.68 -43.25 -48.57
N HIS A 4 -67.83 -42.37 -49.12
CA HIS A 4 -67.10 -42.26 -50.38
C HIS A 4 -66.20 -41.00 -50.29
N SER A 5 -65.16 -40.97 -51.12
CA SER A 5 -63.94 -40.16 -51.20
C SER A 5 -64.05 -38.63 -51.37
N ALA A 6 -62.95 -37.91 -51.03
CA ALA A 6 -62.61 -36.51 -51.34
C ALA A 6 -62.49 -36.21 -52.86
N PRO A 7 -62.37 -34.94 -53.36
CA PRO A 7 -61.05 -34.32 -53.69
C PRO A 7 -61.06 -32.73 -53.84
N PRO A 8 -60.26 -32.01 -54.69
CA PRO A 8 -59.17 -31.11 -54.24
C PRO A 8 -59.02 -29.72 -54.98
N ALA A 9 -57.86 -29.04 -54.76
CA ALA A 9 -57.11 -28.06 -55.62
C ALA A 9 -57.63 -26.59 -55.74
N ALA A 10 -56.85 -25.49 -55.88
CA ALA A 10 -55.42 -25.09 -55.91
C ALA A 10 -55.39 -23.51 -56.03
N PRO A 11 -54.37 -22.81 -56.56
CA PRO A 11 -53.03 -22.45 -56.04
C PRO A 11 -52.79 -20.91 -55.95
N ALA A 12 -51.68 -20.46 -55.33
CA ALA A 12 -50.96 -19.28 -55.82
C ALA A 12 -49.45 -19.40 -55.57
N ARG A 13 -48.72 -19.27 -56.67
CA ARG A 13 -47.27 -19.33 -56.87
C ARG A 13 -46.71 -17.90 -56.79
N VAL A 14 -45.42 -17.73 -56.45
CA VAL A 14 -44.40 -16.94 -57.20
C VAL A 14 -43.27 -16.38 -56.29
N VAL A 15 -42.09 -17.02 -56.43
CA VAL A 15 -40.74 -16.46 -56.68
C VAL A 15 -39.95 -15.72 -55.57
N SER A 16 -38.90 -16.40 -55.11
CA SER A 16 -37.46 -16.04 -55.08
C SER A 16 -37.01 -14.63 -54.65
N ARG A 17 -36.01 -14.58 -53.74
CA ARG A 17 -34.64 -14.10 -54.02
C ARG A 17 -33.72 -14.23 -52.78
N ARG A 18 -32.49 -14.68 -53.05
CA ARG A 18 -31.31 -14.68 -52.17
C ARG A 18 -31.03 -13.33 -51.49
N SER A 19 -30.58 -13.37 -50.24
CA SER A 19 -29.45 -12.58 -49.69
C SER A 19 -29.29 -12.88 -48.19
N VAL A 20 -28.31 -13.70 -47.79
CA VAL A 20 -26.99 -13.28 -47.26
C VAL A 20 -27.10 -12.29 -46.08
N ALA A 21 -26.91 -12.79 -44.87
CA ALA A 21 -26.20 -12.08 -43.81
C ALA A 21 -25.69 -13.11 -42.80
N ALA A 22 -24.43 -13.51 -42.98
CA ALA A 22 -23.66 -14.15 -41.92
C ALA A 22 -23.51 -13.12 -40.80
N ALA A 23 -24.33 -13.23 -39.75
CA ALA A 23 -24.15 -12.44 -38.55
C ALA A 23 -22.94 -13.01 -37.81
N ALA A 24 -21.76 -12.47 -38.10
CA ALA A 24 -20.61 -12.59 -37.23
C ALA A 24 -20.98 -11.90 -35.91
N ALA A 25 -21.50 -12.70 -34.97
CA ALA A 25 -21.71 -12.28 -33.60
C ALA A 25 -20.33 -12.14 -32.94
N TRP A 26 -19.69 -10.99 -33.15
CA TRP A 26 -18.53 -10.58 -32.37
C TRP A 26 -19.02 -10.30 -30.95
N VAL A 27 -19.07 -11.36 -30.14
CA VAL A 27 -19.34 -11.28 -28.71
C VAL A 27 -18.14 -10.56 -28.08
N VAL A 28 -18.33 -9.31 -27.71
CA VAL A 28 -17.38 -8.58 -26.86
C VAL A 28 -17.58 -9.08 -25.44
N PRO A 29 -16.60 -9.73 -24.79
CA PRO A 29 -16.74 -10.10 -23.39
C PRO A 29 -16.66 -8.83 -22.55
N VAL A 30 -17.80 -8.38 -22.04
CA VAL A 30 -17.86 -7.35 -21.00
C VAL A 30 -17.43 -8.01 -19.70
N VAL A 31 -16.15 -7.87 -19.35
CA VAL A 31 -15.67 -8.20 -18.01
C VAL A 31 -16.16 -7.10 -17.07
N ALA A 32 -17.36 -7.28 -16.54
CA ALA A 32 -17.82 -6.48 -15.41
C ALA A 32 -16.99 -6.89 -14.18
N VAL A 33 -15.92 -6.14 -13.92
CA VAL A 33 -15.20 -6.25 -12.65
C VAL A 33 -16.15 -5.70 -11.58
N ALA A 34 -16.84 -6.60 -10.90
CA ALA A 34 -17.48 -6.29 -9.63
C ALA A 34 -16.34 -6.03 -8.64
N VAL A 35 -15.92 -4.76 -8.53
CA VAL A 35 -15.17 -4.28 -7.36
C VAL A 35 -16.14 -4.37 -6.19
N ALA A 36 -16.14 -5.53 -5.55
CA ALA A 36 -16.60 -5.65 -4.18
C ALA A 36 -15.70 -4.72 -3.38
N THR A 37 -16.18 -3.51 -3.11
CA THR A 37 -15.60 -2.66 -2.08
C THR A 37 -15.62 -3.48 -0.79
N PRO A 38 -14.46 -3.76 -0.15
CA PRO A 38 -14.50 -4.31 1.18
C PRO A 38 -14.86 -3.14 2.11
N SER A 39 -16.13 -2.77 2.17
CA SER A 39 -16.69 -1.86 3.17
C SER A 39 -16.95 -2.58 4.51
N ALA A 40 -16.45 -3.81 4.65
CA ALA A 40 -16.49 -4.60 5.88
C ALA A 40 -15.06 -4.96 6.33
N ALA A 41 -14.31 -3.97 6.80
CA ALA A 41 -13.16 -4.17 7.69
C ALA A 41 -13.17 -3.10 8.79
N ALA A 42 -14.34 -2.85 9.35
CA ALA A 42 -14.50 -2.06 10.56
C ALA A 42 -15.18 -2.93 11.62
N SER A 43 -14.50 -4.01 12.04
CA SER A 43 -14.83 -4.71 13.28
C SER A 43 -13.68 -5.60 13.78
N LEU A 44 -13.10 -5.12 14.89
CA LEU A 44 -12.71 -5.86 16.09
C LEU A 44 -11.38 -6.63 16.01
N THR A 45 -10.33 -5.95 16.51
CA THR A 45 -8.94 -6.38 16.75
C THR A 45 -7.98 -6.10 15.60
N ASP A 46 -7.42 -4.89 15.56
CA ASP A 46 -6.21 -4.63 14.77
C ASP A 46 -5.07 -5.50 15.31
N LEU A 47 -4.66 -6.49 14.53
CA LEU A 47 -3.54 -7.34 14.88
C LEU A 47 -2.27 -6.59 14.51
N ARG A 48 -1.46 -6.25 15.53
CA ARG A 48 -0.17 -5.57 15.36
C ARG A 48 -0.29 -4.23 14.61
N ALA A 49 -1.35 -3.46 14.85
CA ALA A 49 -1.38 -2.07 14.43
C ALA A 49 -0.16 -1.32 14.99
N PHE A 50 0.41 -0.47 14.16
CA PHE A 50 1.48 0.44 14.54
C PHE A 50 1.37 1.72 13.74
N GLN A 51 2.06 2.77 14.20
CA GLN A 51 2.11 4.05 13.52
C GLN A 51 3.55 4.45 13.26
N LEU A 52 3.89 4.59 11.98
CA LEU A 52 5.08 5.29 11.55
C LEU A 52 4.73 6.75 11.27
N THR A 53 5.49 7.68 11.82
CA THR A 53 5.27 9.13 11.68
C THR A 53 6.57 9.86 11.47
N GLY A 54 6.59 10.81 10.54
CA GLY A 54 7.73 11.71 10.33
C GLY A 54 7.83 12.76 11.45
N THR A 55 9.06 13.10 11.85
CA THR A 55 9.33 14.13 12.85
C THR A 55 10.56 14.95 12.45
N CYS A 56 10.47 16.27 12.56
CA CYS A 56 11.53 17.18 12.12
C CYS A 56 12.69 17.35 13.10
N GLY A 57 12.48 16.94 14.35
CA GLY A 57 13.46 17.22 15.40
C GLY A 57 13.54 18.71 15.72
N THR A 58 14.67 19.13 16.28
CA THR A 58 14.95 20.49 16.72
C THR A 58 16.36 20.86 16.29
N LEU A 59 16.51 21.97 15.58
CA LEU A 59 17.80 22.41 15.03
C LEU A 59 18.89 22.42 16.11
N GLY A 60 20.01 21.73 15.84
CA GLY A 60 21.17 21.68 16.74
C GLY A 60 21.04 20.77 17.97
N VAL A 61 19.87 20.15 18.19
CA VAL A 61 19.64 19.28 19.36
C VAL A 61 19.25 17.87 18.93
N VAL A 62 18.25 17.73 18.06
CA VAL A 62 17.72 16.44 17.61
C VAL A 62 17.49 16.51 16.10
N GLY A 63 18.08 15.61 15.34
CA GLY A 63 17.86 15.59 13.90
C GLY A 63 16.45 15.15 13.49
N PRO A 64 16.09 15.32 12.21
CA PRO A 64 14.86 14.82 11.64
C PRO A 64 14.87 13.29 11.59
N GLY A 65 13.70 12.68 11.37
CA GLY A 65 13.59 11.24 11.24
C GLY A 65 12.18 10.73 11.51
N PHE A 66 12.08 9.50 12.00
CA PHE A 66 10.81 8.80 12.11
C PHE A 66 10.56 8.32 13.53
N ARG A 67 9.30 8.36 13.96
CA ARG A 67 8.82 7.73 15.18
C ARG A 67 7.94 6.55 14.81
N LEU A 68 8.28 5.39 15.32
CA LEU A 68 7.50 4.16 15.25
C LEU A 68 6.82 3.93 16.60
N THR A 69 5.51 3.74 16.60
CA THR A 69 4.71 3.51 17.81
C THR A 69 3.91 2.23 17.65
N ALA A 70 4.07 1.28 18.57
CA ALA A 70 3.22 0.09 18.61
C ALA A 70 1.85 0.44 19.21
N ALA A 71 0.76 -0.13 18.68
CA ALA A 71 -0.56 0.04 19.26
C ALA A 71 -0.76 -0.92 20.45
N THR A 72 -1.83 -1.72 20.45
CA THR A 72 -2.20 -2.60 21.56
C THR A 72 -1.41 -3.91 21.62
N VAL A 73 -0.70 -4.26 20.55
CA VAL A 73 0.10 -5.49 20.45
C VAL A 73 1.57 -5.12 20.24
N PRO A 74 2.52 -5.81 20.91
CA PRO A 74 3.95 -5.60 20.69
C PRO A 74 4.35 -5.80 19.24
N LEU A 75 5.30 -4.98 18.79
CA LEU A 75 5.91 -5.12 17.48
C LEU A 75 7.10 -6.09 17.58
N PRO A 76 7.14 -7.17 16.79
CA PRO A 76 8.15 -8.20 16.93
C PRO A 76 9.53 -7.74 16.46
N VAL A 77 10.56 -8.43 16.98
CA VAL A 77 11.93 -8.42 16.43
C VAL A 77 11.90 -8.76 14.94
N GLY A 78 12.76 -8.13 14.13
CA GLY A 78 12.80 -8.34 12.69
C GLY A 78 11.89 -7.38 11.91
N THR A 79 11.09 -6.57 12.59
CA THR A 79 10.37 -5.47 11.92
C THR A 79 11.37 -4.54 11.26
N THR A 80 11.18 -4.27 9.98
CA THR A 80 12.07 -3.46 9.17
C THR A 80 11.49 -2.08 8.93
N VAL A 81 12.34 -1.06 8.86
CA VAL A 81 12.01 0.28 8.39
C VAL A 81 13.02 0.65 7.32
N ILE A 82 12.57 0.71 6.07
CA ILE A 82 13.38 1.15 4.95
C ILE A 82 13.22 2.66 4.81
N ILE A 83 14.33 3.38 4.82
CA ILE A 83 14.37 4.84 4.72
C ILE A 83 15.07 5.20 3.42
N THR A 84 14.43 6.01 2.61
CA THR A 84 14.99 6.56 1.37
C THR A 84 14.93 8.07 1.40
N GLY A 85 15.91 8.74 0.82
CA GLY A 85 15.88 10.19 0.72
C GLY A 85 16.29 10.76 -0.62
N SER A 86 15.91 12.02 -0.81
CA SER A 86 16.18 12.81 -2.00
C SER A 86 16.48 14.28 -1.62
N GLY A 87 17.01 15.04 -2.58
CA GLY A 87 17.44 16.43 -2.35
C GLY A 87 18.84 16.58 -1.73
N VAL A 88 19.44 15.49 -1.24
CA VAL A 88 20.79 15.46 -0.66
C VAL A 88 21.63 14.31 -1.22
N ARG A 89 22.96 14.50 -1.22
CA ARG A 89 23.91 13.45 -1.63
C ARG A 89 24.05 12.34 -0.59
N ASN A 90 23.76 12.60 0.68
CA ASN A 90 23.83 11.61 1.75
C ASN A 90 22.77 11.93 2.80
N ILE A 91 22.00 10.93 3.24
CA ILE A 91 20.93 11.11 4.24
C ILE A 91 21.43 11.02 5.68
N GLY A 92 22.75 11.02 5.90
CA GLY A 92 23.39 10.98 7.20
C GLY A 92 23.47 9.59 7.82
N VAL A 93 23.88 9.57 9.09
CA VAL A 93 23.86 8.38 9.94
C VAL A 93 22.54 8.39 10.70
N PHE A 94 21.86 7.24 10.76
CA PHE A 94 20.67 7.09 11.57
C PHE A 94 20.98 6.35 12.87
N SER A 95 20.45 6.83 13.98
CA SER A 95 20.50 6.19 15.29
C SER A 95 19.10 5.79 15.76
N SER A 96 19.00 4.65 16.43
CA SER A 96 17.78 4.19 17.09
C SER A 96 17.81 4.54 18.59
N THR A 97 16.69 5.02 19.13
CA THR A 97 16.52 5.33 20.55
C THR A 97 15.06 5.08 20.97
N GLY A 98 14.79 4.79 22.24
CA GLY A 98 13.44 4.62 22.79
C GLY A 98 13.26 3.29 23.49
N ASP A 99 12.05 2.75 23.46
CA ASP A 99 11.64 1.53 24.17
C ASP A 99 12.11 0.24 23.48
N ALA A 100 12.64 0.35 22.26
CA ALA A 100 13.23 -0.76 21.52
C ALA A 100 14.55 -0.35 20.84
N THR A 101 15.38 -1.35 20.56
CA THR A 101 16.62 -1.19 19.81
C THR A 101 16.43 -1.67 18.37
N ALA A 102 17.09 -0.98 17.45
CA ALA A 102 17.18 -1.41 16.05
C ALA A 102 18.60 -1.27 15.53
N THR A 103 19.05 -2.27 14.77
CA THR A 103 20.28 -2.18 13.98
C THR A 103 20.00 -1.40 12.72
N VAL A 104 20.81 -0.37 12.44
CA VAL A 104 20.69 0.45 11.23
C VAL A 104 21.79 0.06 10.24
N MET A 105 21.37 -0.44 9.08
CA MET A 105 22.23 -0.86 7.99
C MET A 105 22.34 0.23 6.93
N TYR A 106 23.56 0.43 6.43
CA TYR A 106 23.84 1.29 5.29
C TYR A 106 23.57 0.52 4.00
N LEU A 107 22.57 0.95 3.22
CA LEU A 107 22.28 0.36 1.90
C LEU A 107 22.84 1.20 0.74
N GLY A 108 23.07 2.50 0.98
CA GLY A 108 23.61 3.42 -0.01
C GLY A 108 23.60 4.85 0.53
N PRO A 109 24.12 5.85 -0.21
CA PRO A 109 24.22 7.21 0.31
C PRO A 109 22.87 7.79 0.72
N THR A 110 21.80 7.46 0.01
CA THR A 110 20.43 7.94 0.23
C THR A 110 19.47 6.86 0.73
N SER A 111 19.98 5.71 1.20
CA SER A 111 19.16 4.59 1.64
C SER A 111 19.69 3.92 2.91
N ARG A 112 18.79 3.66 3.86
CA ARG A 112 19.06 2.97 5.13
C ARG A 112 17.98 1.95 5.38
N GLN A 113 18.33 0.90 6.12
CA GLN A 113 17.35 -0.04 6.65
C GLN A 113 17.58 -0.19 8.15
N ALA A 114 16.56 0.08 8.95
CA ALA A 114 16.56 -0.26 10.36
C ALA A 114 15.84 -1.59 10.56
N VAL A 115 16.38 -2.47 11.39
CA VAL A 115 15.74 -3.74 11.77
C VAL A 115 15.67 -3.80 13.29
N LEU A 116 14.46 -3.97 13.83
CA LEU A 116 14.26 -4.12 15.27
C LEU A 116 15.02 -5.37 15.75
N THR A 117 15.87 -5.19 16.75
CA THR A 117 16.63 -6.27 17.41
C THR A 117 16.03 -6.66 18.76
N SER A 118 15.12 -5.84 19.29
CA SER A 118 14.27 -6.15 20.43
C SER A 118 12.80 -5.93 20.04
N GLU A 119 11.88 -6.57 20.73
CA GLU A 119 10.46 -6.25 20.57
C GLU A 119 10.19 -4.82 21.02
N LEU A 120 9.28 -4.14 20.34
CA LEU A 120 8.72 -2.86 20.78
C LEU A 120 7.45 -3.16 21.58
N PRO A 121 7.40 -2.87 22.89
CA PRO A 121 6.24 -3.18 23.71
C PRO A 121 4.98 -2.44 23.22
N ALA A 122 3.80 -2.97 23.53
CA ALA A 122 2.53 -2.30 23.23
C ALA A 122 2.50 -0.88 23.82
N GLY A 123 2.07 0.11 23.03
CA GLY A 123 2.10 1.53 23.37
C GLY A 123 3.51 2.16 23.36
N GLY A 124 4.57 1.35 23.22
CA GLY A 124 5.95 1.81 23.20
C GLY A 124 6.31 2.57 21.94
N THR A 125 7.37 3.36 22.04
CA THR A 125 7.87 4.19 20.95
C THR A 125 9.36 3.98 20.69
N MET A 126 9.72 3.99 19.41
CA MET A 126 11.11 4.02 18.95
C MET A 126 11.28 5.18 17.98
N PHE A 127 12.42 5.84 18.06
CA PHE A 127 12.82 6.92 17.17
C PHE A 127 14.01 6.49 16.32
N LEU A 128 13.93 6.77 15.02
CA LEU A 128 15.02 6.66 14.07
C LEU A 128 15.41 8.06 13.62
N ARG A 129 16.53 8.57 14.12
CA ARG A 129 16.95 9.97 13.92
C ARG A 129 18.19 10.03 13.06
N THR A 130 18.23 10.94 12.09
CA THR A 130 19.43 11.18 11.29
C THR A 130 20.26 12.33 11.84
N THR A 131 21.56 12.32 11.55
CA THR A 131 22.47 13.47 11.73
C THR A 131 22.30 14.56 10.67
N LEU A 132 21.38 14.40 9.72
CA LEU A 132 21.10 15.41 8.70
C LEU A 132 20.55 16.70 9.35
N SER A 133 21.07 17.86 8.96
CA SER A 133 20.56 19.13 9.48
C SER A 133 19.26 19.53 8.77
N ILE A 134 18.30 20.13 9.48
CA ILE A 134 17.09 20.67 8.86
C ILE A 134 17.35 21.94 8.02
N SER A 135 18.53 22.55 8.12
CA SER A 135 18.92 23.72 7.31
C SER A 135 19.33 23.39 5.88
N VAL A 136 19.15 22.16 5.41
CA VAL A 136 19.32 21.80 3.99
C VAL A 136 18.01 21.22 3.46
N PRO A 137 17.69 21.42 2.17
CA PRO A 137 16.45 20.90 1.62
C PRO A 137 16.59 19.41 1.36
N PHE A 138 15.62 18.63 1.84
CA PHE A 138 15.59 17.19 1.62
C PHE A 138 14.17 16.64 1.76
N VAL A 139 13.98 15.43 1.24
CA VAL A 139 12.82 14.60 1.57
C VAL A 139 13.35 13.25 2.07
N LEU A 140 12.79 12.76 3.17
CA LEU A 140 13.00 11.41 3.69
C LEU A 140 11.67 10.69 3.68
N ASN A 141 11.61 9.51 3.07
CA ASN A 141 10.47 8.62 3.10
C ASN A 141 10.86 7.38 3.90
N ALA A 142 9.93 6.87 4.70
CA ALA A 142 10.11 5.60 5.39
C ALA A 142 8.92 4.68 5.16
N VAL A 143 9.22 3.38 5.04
CA VAL A 143 8.24 2.30 4.96
C VAL A 143 8.61 1.26 6.00
N ALA A 144 7.68 0.96 6.88
CA ALA A 144 7.82 -0.07 7.91
C ALA A 144 7.06 -1.33 7.52
N SER A 145 7.71 -2.48 7.71
CA SER A 145 7.13 -3.80 7.49
C SER A 145 7.50 -4.73 8.64
N PRO A 146 6.52 -5.31 9.35
CA PRO A 146 6.79 -6.39 10.31
C PRO A 146 7.36 -7.62 9.59
N PRO A 147 8.01 -8.54 10.32
CA PRO A 147 8.39 -9.85 9.81
C PRO A 147 7.12 -10.67 9.54
N ASP A 148 7.19 -11.54 8.53
CA ASP A 148 6.12 -12.37 7.99
C ASP A 148 5.02 -11.60 7.24
N ASP A 149 4.25 -12.28 6.39
CA ASP A 149 3.02 -11.76 5.75
C ASP A 149 1.85 -11.59 6.75
N ALA A 150 2.16 -11.49 8.06
CA ALA A 150 1.16 -11.30 9.09
C ALA A 150 0.48 -9.94 8.85
N PRO A 151 -0.84 -9.92 8.62
CA PRO A 151 -1.51 -8.68 8.23
C PRO A 151 -1.46 -7.70 9.40
N ALA A 152 -0.70 -6.62 9.22
CA ALA A 152 -0.71 -5.45 10.10
C ALA A 152 -1.95 -4.60 9.77
N THR A 153 -3.13 -5.13 10.10
CA THR A 153 -4.39 -4.39 9.93
C THR A 153 -4.36 -3.13 10.78
N GLY A 154 -4.83 -2.01 10.20
CA GLY A 154 -4.83 -0.71 10.86
C GLY A 154 -3.46 -0.02 10.99
N ALA A 155 -2.38 -0.61 10.46
CA ALA A 155 -1.06 0.00 10.55
C ALA A 155 -0.87 1.17 9.58
N LYS A 156 -0.27 2.26 10.08
CA LYS A 156 0.31 3.31 9.25
C LYS A 156 1.76 2.96 8.96
N THR A 157 1.99 2.36 7.79
CA THR A 157 3.29 1.81 7.40
C THR A 157 4.23 2.83 6.78
N THR A 158 3.71 3.97 6.31
CA THR A 158 4.50 4.98 5.61
C THR A 158 4.56 6.30 6.37
N ALA A 159 5.68 6.99 6.22
CA ALA A 159 5.92 8.31 6.78
C ALA A 159 6.85 9.11 5.88
N VAL A 160 6.75 10.44 5.97
CA VAL A 160 7.59 11.38 5.22
C VAL A 160 8.06 12.52 6.10
N VAL A 161 9.30 12.97 5.89
CA VAL A 161 9.83 14.21 6.45
C VAL A 161 10.37 15.06 5.32
N THR A 162 9.92 16.30 5.24
CA THR A 162 10.33 17.25 4.21
C THR A 162 10.95 18.47 4.88
N SER A 163 12.13 18.88 4.42
CA SER A 163 12.73 20.17 4.74
C SER A 163 12.85 21.04 3.49
N THR A 164 12.45 22.30 3.60
CA THR A 164 12.55 23.32 2.54
C THR A 164 13.56 24.42 2.89
N LEU A 165 14.55 24.14 3.74
CA LEU A 165 15.49 25.07 4.41
C LEU A 165 14.86 25.96 5.49
N ILE A 166 13.65 26.45 5.24
CA ILE A 166 12.95 27.40 6.11
C ILE A 166 12.06 26.65 7.10
N ASP A 167 11.38 25.63 6.58
CA ASP A 167 10.45 24.81 7.35
C ASP A 167 10.85 23.33 7.25
N CYS A 168 10.50 22.60 8.30
CA CYS A 168 10.49 21.15 8.24
C CYS A 168 9.11 20.66 8.69
N THR A 169 8.53 19.75 7.90
CA THR A 169 7.29 19.06 8.22
C THR A 169 7.48 17.53 8.22
N GLY A 170 6.77 16.86 9.12
CA GLY A 170 6.76 15.40 9.22
C GLY A 170 5.33 14.89 9.24
N ALA A 171 5.07 13.84 8.47
CA ALA A 171 3.78 13.16 8.40
C ALA A 171 3.95 11.65 8.58
#